data_AF-A0A315QWD0-F1
#
_entry.id   AF-A0A315QWD0-F1
#
_cell.length_a   1.000
_cell.length_b   1.000
_cell.length_c   1.000
_cell.angle_alpha   90.00
_cell.angle_beta   90.00
_cell.angle_gamma   90.00
#
_symmetry.space_group_name_H-M   'P 1'
#
loop_
_entity.id
_entity.type
_entity.pdbx_description
1 polymer ?
#
loop_
_entity_poly.entity_id
_entity_poly.type
_entity_poly.pdbx_seq_one_letter_code
_entity_poly.pdbx_strand_id
1 'polypeptide(L)'
;ELKAVIEALKIIPENKKIELHSDSSYVLNGLSSWVEAWKKNGWKTSSKNAVANQDLWQELDELSSKFELSYQKVKGHSGDQYNEEVDSLAKKEAEKI
;
A
#
# COMPACT_ATOMS: atom_id res chain seq x y z
N GLU A 1 -6.79 -0.69 -3.28
CA GLU A 1 -5.49 -1.28 -2.87
C GLU A 1 -4.97 -0.72 -1.54
N LEU A 2 -4.63 0.58 -1.42
CA LEU A 2 -4.03 1.16 -0.19
C LEU A 2 -4.86 0.91 1.09
N LYS A 3 -6.17 1.12 1.03
CA LYS A 3 -7.07 0.91 2.18
C LYS A 3 -7.06 -0.54 2.69
N ALA A 4 -6.89 -1.52 1.79
CA ALA A 4 -6.80 -2.92 2.20
C ALA A 4 -5.53 -3.20 3.01
N VAL A 5 -4.40 -2.58 2.64
CA VAL A 5 -3.15 -2.68 3.39
C VAL A 5 -3.27 -2.02 4.76
N ILE A 6 -3.88 -0.83 4.83
CA ILE A 6 -4.11 -0.11 6.09
C ILE A 6 -4.94 -0.95 7.06
N GLU A 7 -6.08 -1.47 6.60
CA GLU A 7 -6.96 -2.29 7.44
C GLU A 7 -6.28 -3.60 7.88
N ALA A 8 -5.48 -4.23 7.01
CA ALA A 8 -4.67 -5.39 7.38
C ALA A 8 -3.67 -5.06 8.49
N LEU A 9 -2.94 -3.95 8.38
CA LEU A 9 -1.96 -3.51 9.39
C LEU A 9 -2.63 -3.15 10.73
N LYS A 10 -3.85 -2.61 10.73
CA LYS A 10 -4.60 -2.31 11.96
C LYS A 10 -4.99 -3.56 12.76
N ILE A 11 -5.15 -4.70 12.09
CA ILE A 11 -5.54 -5.96 12.72
C ILE A 11 -4.31 -6.70 13.27
N ILE A 12 -3.14 -6.49 12.68
CA ILE A 12 -1.90 -7.19 13.06
C ILE A 12 -1.29 -6.55 14.32
N PRO A 13 -0.84 -7.35 15.31
CA PRO A 13 -0.18 -6.81 16.50
C PRO A 13 1.12 -6.07 16.15
N GLU A 14 1.32 -4.90 16.76
CA GLU A 14 2.51 -4.03 16.57
C GLU A 14 3.85 -4.77 16.81
N ASN A 15 4.97 -4.23 16.29
CA ASN A 15 6.33 -4.81 16.39
C ASN A 15 6.50 -6.21 15.77
N LYS A 16 5.69 -6.54 14.77
CA LYS A 16 5.88 -7.75 13.96
C LYS A 16 6.58 -7.43 12.64
N LYS A 17 7.33 -8.41 12.14
CA LYS A 17 7.83 -8.43 10.77
C LYS A 17 6.67 -8.77 9.85
N ILE A 18 6.40 -7.90 8.89
CA ILE A 18 5.32 -8.08 7.92
C ILE A 18 5.94 -8.01 6.54
N GLU A 19 5.76 -9.06 5.76
CA GLU A 19 6.17 -9.08 4.36
C GLU A 19 4.96 -8.78 3.48
N LEU A 20 4.97 -7.62 2.84
CA LEU A 20 3.91 -7.18 1.94
C LEU A 20 4.19 -7.72 0.53
N HIS A 21 3.34 -8.62 0.06
CA HIS A 21 3.37 -9.15 -1.29
C HIS A 21 2.34 -8.40 -2.13
N SER A 22 2.80 -7.76 -3.19
CA SER A 22 1.90 -7.11 -4.16
C SER A 22 2.53 -7.12 -5.55
N ASP A 23 1.71 -7.27 -6.57
CA ASP A 23 2.08 -7.04 -7.98
C ASP A 23 1.95 -5.56 -8.37
N SER A 24 1.23 -4.78 -7.57
CA SER A 24 1.06 -3.34 -7.74
C SER A 24 2.38 -2.62 -7.48
N SER A 25 3.06 -2.31 -8.59
CA SER A 25 4.28 -1.48 -8.55
C SER A 25 3.99 -0.08 -7.98
N TYR A 26 2.74 0.38 -8.03
CA TYR A 26 2.32 1.65 -7.43
C TYR A 26 2.43 1.62 -5.89
N VAL A 27 1.90 0.57 -5.24
CA VAL A 27 1.94 0.44 -3.78
C VAL A 27 3.38 0.21 -3.30
N LEU A 28 4.12 -0.69 -3.95
CA LEU A 28 5.50 -1.01 -3.56
C LEU A 28 6.46 0.18 -3.72
N ASN A 29 6.41 0.87 -4.87
CA ASN A 29 7.25 2.07 -5.08
C ASN A 29 6.80 3.22 -4.18
N GLY A 30 5.49 3.33 -3.94
CA GLY A 30 4.94 4.33 -3.04
C GLY A 30 5.49 4.17 -1.62
N LEU A 31 5.38 2.97 -1.04
CA LEU A 31 5.85 2.68 0.32
C LEU A 31 7.37 2.72 0.46
N SER A 32 8.11 2.25 -0.54
CA SER A 32 9.58 2.16 -0.46
C SER A 32 10.31 3.46 -0.77
N SER A 33 9.76 4.33 -1.64
CA SER A 33 10.48 5.51 -2.14
C SER A 33 9.66 6.80 -2.12
N TRP A 34 8.38 6.76 -2.49
CA TRP A 34 7.62 8.01 -2.67
C TRP A 34 7.20 8.63 -1.35
N VAL A 35 6.77 7.83 -0.36
CA VAL A 35 6.37 8.33 0.96
C VAL A 35 7.48 9.16 1.60
N GLU A 36 8.73 8.69 1.55
CA GLU A 36 9.86 9.44 2.10
C GLU A 36 10.11 10.77 1.34
N ALA A 37 10.03 10.74 0.01
CA ALA A 37 10.16 11.92 -0.82
C ALA A 37 9.02 12.94 -0.61
N TRP A 38 7.79 12.45 -0.46
CA TRP A 38 6.62 13.27 -0.17
C TRP A 38 6.70 13.88 1.22
N LYS A 39 7.11 13.14 2.24
CA LYS A 39 7.36 13.69 3.59
C LYS A 39 8.37 14.83 3.56
N LYS A 40 9.50 14.65 2.85
CA LYS A 40 10.52 15.69 2.66
C LYS A 40 9.97 16.93 1.93
N ASN A 41 9.06 16.73 0.98
CA ASN A 41 8.41 17.80 0.20
C ASN A 41 7.09 18.32 0.80
N GLY A 42 6.76 17.97 2.05
CA GLY A 42 5.53 18.42 2.71
C GLY A 42 4.25 17.91 2.05
N TRP A 43 4.25 16.65 1.61
CA TRP A 43 3.15 15.94 0.94
C TRP A 43 2.67 16.58 -0.36
N LYS A 44 3.62 17.10 -1.14
CA LYS A 44 3.36 17.69 -2.45
C LYS A 44 4.05 16.89 -3.56
N THR A 45 3.36 16.80 -4.68
CA THR A 45 3.91 16.28 -5.94
C THR A 45 4.88 17.28 -6.56
N SER A 46 5.67 16.85 -7.56
CA SER A 46 6.57 17.74 -8.32
C SER A 46 5.84 18.92 -8.98
N SER A 47 4.55 18.75 -9.27
CA SER A 47 3.65 19.81 -9.78
C SER A 47 3.12 20.75 -8.70
N LYS A 48 3.61 20.66 -7.46
CA LYS A 48 3.18 21.40 -6.25
C LYS A 48 1.73 21.16 -5.81
N ASN A 49 1.04 20.22 -6.44
CA ASN A 49 -0.29 19.78 -6.02
C ASN A 49 -0.18 18.79 -4.87
N ALA A 50 -1.24 18.70 -4.06
CA ALA A 50 -1.36 17.66 -3.04
C ALA A 50 -1.23 16.27 -3.67
N VAL A 51 -0.60 15.34 -2.93
CA VAL A 51 -0.49 13.94 -3.35
C VAL A 51 -1.89 13.31 -3.35
N ALA A 52 -2.21 12.53 -4.39
CA ALA A 52 -3.47 11.80 -4.43
C ALA A 52 -3.52 10.77 -3.29
N ASN A 53 -4.64 10.70 -2.56
CA ASN A 53 -4.81 9.86 -1.36
C ASN A 53 -3.78 10.16 -0.26
N GLN A 54 -3.37 11.42 -0.12
CA GLN A 54 -2.39 11.85 0.88
C GLN A 54 -2.75 11.39 2.29
N ASP A 55 -4.02 11.47 2.66
CA ASP A 55 -4.58 11.01 3.92
C ASP A 55 -4.28 9.52 4.16
N LEU A 56 -4.54 8.67 3.17
CA LEU A 56 -4.25 7.23 3.27
C LEU A 56 -2.75 6.96 3.35
N TRP A 57 -1.94 7.71 2.60
CA TRP A 57 -0.49 7.56 2.64
C TRP A 57 0.12 7.99 3.98
N GLN A 58 -0.42 9.04 4.60
CA GLN A 58 -0.01 9.47 5.93
C GLN A 58 -0.35 8.42 6.98
N GLU A 59 -1.58 7.91 6.96
CA GLU A 59 -2.00 6.84 7.88
C GLU A 59 -1.16 5.57 7.69
N LEU A 60 -0.88 5.19 6.43
CA LEU A 60 -0.05 4.03 6.11
C LEU A 60 1.42 4.22 6.54
N ASP A 61 1.99 5.42 6.40
CA ASP A 61 3.33 5.75 6.90
C ASP A 61 3.41 5.66 8.44
N GLU A 62 2.42 6.21 9.14
CA GLU A 62 2.35 6.12 10.60
C GLU A 62 2.20 4.67 11.07
N LEU A 63 1.31 3.89 10.45
CA LEU A 63 1.14 2.48 10.77
C LEU A 63 2.41 1.68 10.45
N SER A 64 2.96 1.83 9.25
CA SER A 64 4.17 1.12 8.82
C SER A 64 5.37 1.38 9.73
N SER A 65 5.48 2.57 10.33
CA SER A 65 6.55 2.88 11.29
C SER A 65 6.54 1.99 12.55
N LYS A 66 5.41 1.36 12.85
CA LYS A 66 5.22 0.44 13.99
C LYS A 66 5.55 -1.02 13.68
N PHE A 67 5.89 -1.33 12.43
CA PHE A 67 6.18 -2.68 11.97
C PHE A 67 7.51 -2.71 11.22
N GLU A 68 8.14 -3.88 11.17
CA GLU A 68 9.24 -4.12 10.24
C GLU A 68 8.66 -4.58 8.91
N LEU A 69 8.37 -3.63 8.01
CA LEU A 69 7.84 -3.94 6.68
C LEU A 69 8.95 -4.35 5.72
N SER A 70 8.84 -5.54 5.14
CA SER A 70 9.57 -5.94 3.93
C SER A 70 8.63 -5.97 2.72
N TYR A 71 9.15 -5.60 1.57
CA TYR A 71 8.37 -5.49 0.33
C TYR A 71 8.84 -6.57 -0.64
N GLN A 72 7.92 -7.43 -1.08
CA GLN A 72 8.21 -8.42 -2.11
C GLN A 72 7.32 -8.19 -3.32
N LYS A 73 7.95 -7.85 -4.44
CA LYS A 73 7.27 -7.76 -5.72
C LYS A 73 6.98 -9.15 -6.24
N VAL A 74 5.71 -9.53 -6.26
CA VAL A 74 5.27 -10.74 -6.96
C VAL A 74 5.12 -10.42 -8.45
N LYS A 75 5.47 -11.38 -9.31
CA LYS A 75 5.28 -11.22 -10.76
C LYS A 75 3.78 -11.29 -11.05
N GLY A 76 3.16 -10.13 -11.32
CA GLY A 76 1.84 -10.09 -11.93
C GLY A 76 1.86 -10.90 -13.22
N HIS A 77 0.95 -11.88 -13.29
CA HIS A 77 0.83 -12.92 -14.32
C HIS A 77 1.91 -14.01 -14.31
N SER A 78 1.72 -15.02 -13.47
CA SER A 78 1.61 -16.45 -13.87
C SER A 78 1.40 -17.33 -12.63
N GLY A 79 0.14 -17.58 -12.26
CA GLY A 79 -0.24 -18.77 -11.50
C GLY A 79 -0.28 -18.71 -9.96
N ASP A 80 -0.62 -17.56 -9.35
CA ASP A 80 -0.83 -17.49 -7.90
C ASP A 80 -2.32 -17.36 -7.56
N GLN A 81 -2.91 -18.48 -7.14
CA GLN A 81 -4.36 -18.67 -6.93
C GLN A 81 -4.94 -17.71 -5.88
N TYR A 82 -4.12 -17.23 -4.93
CA TYR A 82 -4.54 -16.31 -3.89
C TYR A 82 -4.71 -14.86 -4.38
N ASN A 83 -4.01 -14.46 -5.45
CA ASN A 83 -4.12 -13.10 -5.99
C ASN A 83 -5.40 -12.93 -6.83
N GLU A 84 -5.86 -13.99 -7.50
CA GLU A 84 -7.12 -13.97 -8.26
C GLU A 84 -8.35 -13.83 -7.34
N GLU A 85 -8.32 -14.41 -6.13
CA GLU A 85 -9.42 -14.28 -5.17
C GLU A 85 -9.54 -12.84 -4.63
N VAL A 86 -8.40 -12.19 -4.34
CA VAL A 86 -8.39 -10.80 -3.85
C VAL A 86 -8.77 -9.82 -4.98
N ASP A 87 -8.32 -10.03 -6.22
CA ASP A 87 -8.74 -9.19 -7.37
C ASP A 87 -10.24 -9.34 -7.66
N SER A 88 -10.78 -10.56 -7.55
CA SER A 88 -12.22 -10.82 -7.73
C SER A 88 -13.07 -10.13 -6.65
N LEU A 89 -12.62 -10.14 -5.40
CA LEU A 89 -13.29 -9.45 -4.29
C LEU A 89 -13.17 -7.92 -4.41
N ALA A 90 -12.00 -7.41 -4.79
CA ALA A 90 -11.77 -5.97 -4.97
C ALA A 90 -12.59 -5.40 -6.14
N LYS A 91 -12.72 -6.14 -7.25
CA LYS A 91 -13.60 -5.75 -8.38
C LYS A 91 -15.08 -5.71 -8.00
N LYS A 92 -15.56 -6.73 -7.27
CA LYS A 92 -16.98 -6.78 -6.84
C LYS A 92 -17.37 -5.61 -5.95
N GLU A 93 -16.45 -5.10 -5.14
CA GLU A 93 -16.73 -3.95 -4.28
C GLU A 93 -16.59 -2.62 -5.02
N ALA A 94 -15.73 -2.54 -6.05
CA ALA A 94 -15.61 -1.36 -6.91
C ALA A 94 -16.84 -1.14 -7.81
N GLU A 95 -17.59 -2.19 -8.15
CA GLU A 95 -18.83 -2.11 -8.95
C GLU A 95 -20.09 -1.77 -8.14
N LYS A 96 -19.98 -1.60 -6.82
CA LYS A 96 -21.11 -1.23 -5.95
C LYS A 96 -21.24 0.27 -5.66
N ILE A 97 -20.40 1.11 -6.25
CA ILE A 97 -20.47 2.58 -6.15
C ILE A 97 -21.26 3.17 -7.32
#